data_AF-A0A1K1XWZ6-F1
#
_entry.id   AF-A0A1K1XWZ6-F1
#
_cell.length_a   1.000
_cell.length_b   1.000
_cell.length_c   1.000
_cell.angle_alpha   90.00
_cell.angle_beta   90.00
_cell.angle_gamma   90.00
#
_symmetry.space_group_name_H-M   'P 1'
#
loop_
_entity.id
_entity.type
_entity.pdbx_description
1 polymer ?
#
loop_
_entity_poly.entity_id
_entity_poly.type
_entity_poly.pdbx_seq_one_letter_code
_entity_poly.pdbx_strand_id
1 'polypeptide(L)'
;MIHEHQPLWQPTAAAIESSPLRAFMQRVNERYQQSLSHYEDLHQWSVVNPEEFWEMMWEFGEVVAAEQGSRVLENADRMPGARWFPEARLNFAENLLRFRDDRTAVVSLREDGQRVSLTF
;
A
#
# COMPACT_ATOMS: atom_id res chain seq x y z
N MET A 1 -20.53 -32.20 -14.08
CA MET A 1 -21.38 -31.04 -13.80
C MET A 1 -20.55 -30.07 -12.97
N ILE A 2 -19.95 -29.06 -13.59
CA ILE A 2 -19.14 -28.06 -12.88
C ILE A 2 -20.15 -27.11 -12.25
N HIS A 3 -20.18 -27.00 -10.92
CA HIS A 3 -21.02 -26.02 -10.26
C HIS A 3 -20.41 -24.63 -10.55
N GLU A 4 -21.16 -23.77 -11.24
CA GLU A 4 -20.80 -22.35 -11.33
C GLU A 4 -20.84 -21.78 -9.91
N HIS A 5 -19.66 -21.47 -9.37
CA HIS A 5 -19.53 -20.79 -8.09
C HIS A 5 -19.91 -19.32 -8.29
N GLN A 6 -21.21 -19.01 -8.16
CA GLN A 6 -21.63 -17.62 -8.06
C GLN A 6 -21.11 -17.01 -6.76
N PRO A 7 -20.39 -15.89 -6.82
CA PRO A 7 -19.92 -15.21 -5.62
C PRO A 7 -21.11 -14.71 -4.81
N LEU A 8 -21.05 -14.90 -3.48
CA LEU A 8 -22.09 -14.45 -2.56
C LEU A 8 -22.27 -12.92 -2.55
N TRP A 9 -21.23 -12.19 -2.94
CA TRP A 9 -21.21 -10.74 -2.98
C TRP A 9 -20.17 -10.25 -4.00
N GLN A 10 -20.43 -9.10 -4.60
CA GLN A 10 -19.46 -8.36 -5.42
C GLN A 10 -19.57 -6.86 -5.11
N PRO A 11 -18.45 -6.12 -5.16
CA PRO A 11 -18.48 -4.66 -5.02
C PRO A 11 -19.23 -4.04 -6.20
N THR A 12 -19.87 -2.90 -5.96
CA THR A 12 -20.46 -2.10 -7.05
C THR A 12 -19.34 -1.43 -7.87
N ALA A 13 -19.63 -1.10 -9.12
CA ALA A 13 -18.69 -0.37 -9.98
C ALA A 13 -18.22 0.95 -9.33
N ALA A 14 -19.12 1.67 -8.65
CA ALA A 14 -18.78 2.90 -7.94
C ALA A 14 -17.81 2.65 -6.76
N ALA A 15 -17.97 1.54 -6.03
CA ALA A 15 -17.06 1.16 -4.94
C ALA A 15 -15.66 0.79 -5.46
N ILE A 16 -15.60 0.09 -6.61
CA ILE A 16 -14.32 -0.19 -7.28
C ILE A 16 -13.65 1.12 -7.70
N GLU A 17 -14.40 2.02 -8.34
CA GLU A 17 -13.82 3.21 -8.96
C GLU A 17 -13.38 4.29 -7.97
N SER A 18 -13.97 4.30 -6.77
CA SER A 18 -13.55 5.16 -5.66
C SER A 18 -12.49 4.53 -4.75
N SER A 19 -12.04 3.31 -5.04
CA SER A 19 -11.08 2.62 -4.19
C SER A 19 -9.65 3.18 -4.33
N PRO A 20 -8.86 3.21 -3.25
CA PRO A 20 -7.43 3.55 -3.33
C PRO A 20 -6.64 2.63 -4.28
N LEU A 21 -7.06 1.36 -4.39
CA LEU A 21 -6.46 0.40 -5.30
C LEU A 21 -6.64 0.83 -6.77
N ARG A 22 -7.83 1.30 -7.15
CA ARG A 22 -8.06 1.84 -8.50
C ARG A 22 -7.19 3.06 -8.78
N ALA A 23 -7.10 3.98 -7.82
CA ALA A 23 -6.23 5.15 -7.94
C ALA A 23 -4.76 4.76 -8.08
N PHE A 24 -4.31 3.75 -7.33
CA PHE A 24 -2.96 3.20 -7.45
C PHE A 24 -2.69 2.60 -8.83
N MET A 25 -3.59 1.75 -9.35
CA MET A 25 -3.49 1.16 -10.69
C MET A 25 -3.42 2.24 -11.78
N GLN A 26 -4.20 3.31 -11.68
CA GLN A 26 -4.16 4.43 -12.62
C GLN A 26 -2.78 5.10 -12.62
N ARG A 27 -2.18 5.34 -11.44
CA ARG A 27 -0.83 5.91 -11.36
C ARG A 27 0.24 4.97 -11.92
N VAL A 28 0.13 3.66 -11.70
CA VAL A 28 1.01 2.67 -12.33
C VAL A 28 0.88 2.71 -13.86
N ASN A 29 -0.35 2.74 -14.37
CA ASN A 29 -0.61 2.85 -15.81
C ASN A 29 0.00 4.11 -16.42
N GLU A 30 -0.15 5.26 -15.75
CA GLU A 30 0.40 6.54 -16.20
C GLU A 30 1.94 6.55 -16.19
N ARG A 31 2.57 6.10 -15.09
CA ARG A 31 4.04 6.14 -14.93
C ARG A 31 4.76 5.12 -15.82
N TYR A 32 4.24 3.90 -15.87
CA TYR A 32 4.91 2.76 -16.53
C TYR A 32 4.27 2.37 -17.86
N GLN A 33 3.36 3.21 -18.38
CA GLN A 33 2.65 2.99 -19.65
C GLN A 33 1.95 1.62 -19.73
N GLN A 34 1.40 1.19 -18.60
CA GLN A 34 0.67 -0.09 -18.48
C GLN A 34 -0.81 0.10 -18.81
N SER A 35 -1.51 -1.03 -18.99
CA SER A 35 -2.97 -1.08 -19.22
C SER A 35 -3.66 -2.00 -18.23
N LEU A 36 -3.31 -1.87 -16.94
CA LEU A 36 -3.87 -2.66 -15.85
C LEU A 36 -5.35 -2.32 -15.67
N SER A 37 -6.19 -3.33 -15.78
CA SER A 37 -7.65 -3.20 -15.78
C SER A 37 -8.31 -3.86 -14.57
N HIS A 38 -7.72 -4.96 -14.10
CA HIS A 38 -8.18 -5.75 -12.97
C HIS A 38 -7.06 -5.96 -11.94
N TYR A 39 -7.44 -6.44 -10.75
CA TYR A 39 -6.50 -6.71 -9.66
C TYR A 39 -5.43 -7.73 -10.08
N GLU A 40 -5.82 -8.74 -10.86
CA GLU A 40 -4.94 -9.77 -11.38
C GLU A 40 -3.82 -9.18 -12.24
N ASP A 41 -4.12 -8.16 -13.06
CA ASP A 41 -3.12 -7.46 -13.87
C ASP A 41 -2.10 -6.77 -12.96
N LEU A 42 -2.58 -6.04 -11.95
CA LEU A 42 -1.70 -5.35 -10.98
C LEU A 42 -0.84 -6.34 -10.21
N HIS A 43 -1.42 -7.44 -9.75
CA HIS A 43 -0.70 -8.48 -9.02
C HIS A 43 0.37 -9.15 -9.90
N GLN A 44 0.03 -9.49 -11.15
CA GLN A 44 0.99 -10.03 -12.11
C GLN A 44 2.14 -9.04 -12.31
N TRP A 45 1.82 -7.77 -12.53
CA TRP A 45 2.81 -6.71 -12.73
C TRP A 45 3.70 -6.51 -11.49
N SER A 46 3.15 -6.54 -10.28
CA SER A 46 3.93 -6.34 -9.04
C SER A 46 4.91 -7.46 -8.76
N VAL A 47 4.57 -8.69 -9.15
CA VAL A 47 5.46 -9.86 -9.02
C VAL A 47 6.55 -9.84 -10.08
N VAL A 48 6.23 -9.41 -11.32
CA VAL A 48 7.21 -9.33 -12.42
C VAL A 48 8.16 -8.14 -12.25
N ASN A 49 7.66 -7.01 -11.71
CA ASN A 49 8.40 -5.76 -11.56
C ASN A 49 8.43 -5.31 -10.07
N PRO A 50 9.08 -6.10 -9.18
CA PRO A 50 9.06 -5.85 -7.74
C PRO A 50 9.64 -4.48 -7.34
N GLU A 51 10.73 -4.05 -7.98
CA GLU A 51 11.38 -2.77 -7.67
C GLU A 51 10.48 -1.57 -8.03
N GLU A 52 9.94 -1.57 -9.25
CA GLU A 52 9.01 -0.53 -9.72
C GLU A 52 7.75 -0.46 -8.86
N PHE A 53 7.22 -1.61 -8.45
CA PHE A 53 6.05 -1.70 -7.58
C PHE A 53 6.32 -1.08 -6.21
N TRP A 54 7.43 -1.45 -5.56
CA TRP A 54 7.74 -0.95 -4.22
C TRP A 54 8.17 0.52 -4.22
N GLU A 55 8.84 1.00 -5.27
CA GLU A 55 9.08 2.43 -5.46
C GLU A 55 7.76 3.20 -5.61
N MET A 56 6.84 2.71 -6.45
CA MET A 56 5.53 3.32 -6.62
C MET A 56 4.72 3.31 -5.32
N MET A 57 4.79 2.24 -4.53
CA MET A 57 4.14 2.14 -3.22
C MET A 57 4.73 3.13 -2.20
N TRP A 58 6.05 3.32 -2.21
CA TRP A 58 6.73 4.29 -1.35
C TRP A 58 6.21 5.71 -1.62
N GLU A 59 6.14 6.09 -2.90
CA GLU A 59 5.63 7.40 -3.32
C GLU A 59 4.13 7.55 -3.05
N PHE A 60 3.32 6.53 -3.40
CA PHE A 60 1.88 6.57 -3.22
C PHE A 60 1.46 6.60 -1.75
N GLY A 61 2.20 5.89 -0.89
CA GLY A 61 2.03 5.92 0.56
C GLY A 61 2.57 7.19 1.22
N GLU A 62 3.23 8.06 0.45
CA GLU A 62 3.87 9.29 0.94
C GLU A 62 4.83 9.00 2.11
N VAL A 63 5.69 7.99 1.94
CA VAL A 63 6.64 7.58 2.97
C VAL A 63 7.65 8.70 3.23
N VAL A 64 7.75 9.12 4.50
CA VAL A 64 8.69 10.13 4.96
C VAL A 64 9.99 9.45 5.37
N ALA A 65 11.11 9.89 4.78
CA ALA A 65 12.44 9.41 5.11
C ALA A 65 13.45 10.55 4.99
N ALA A 66 14.52 10.48 5.77
CA ALA A 66 15.67 11.36 5.62
C ALA A 66 16.47 11.01 4.35
N GLU A 67 16.47 9.74 3.98
CA GLU A 67 17.10 9.19 2.78
C GLU A 67 16.32 7.96 2.35
N GLN A 68 15.92 7.87 1.07
CA GLN A 68 15.35 6.64 0.50
C GLN A 68 16.46 5.76 -0.10
N GLY A 69 17.47 6.39 -0.69
CA GLY A 69 18.48 5.71 -1.50
C GLY A 69 18.08 5.56 -2.96
N SER A 70 19.01 5.03 -3.73
CA SER A 70 18.87 4.76 -5.17
C SER A 70 18.46 3.33 -5.48
N ARG A 71 18.70 2.40 -4.55
CA ARG A 71 18.42 0.97 -4.74
C ARG A 71 17.14 0.58 -4.03
N VAL A 72 16.22 -0.06 -4.74
CA VAL A 72 14.97 -0.57 -4.17
C VAL A 72 15.15 -1.99 -3.65
N LEU A 73 15.84 -2.86 -4.40
CA LEU A 73 16.06 -4.24 -4.01
C LEU A 73 17.51 -4.68 -4.27
N GLU A 74 18.13 -5.32 -3.29
CA GLU A 74 19.38 -6.06 -3.44
C GLU A 74 19.16 -7.55 -3.20
N ASN A 75 19.86 -8.39 -3.96
CA ASN A 75 19.82 -9.86 -3.82
C ASN A 75 18.41 -10.45 -3.97
N ALA A 76 17.67 -10.03 -5.00
CA ALA A 76 16.28 -10.43 -5.23
C ALA A 76 16.07 -11.96 -5.30
N ASP A 77 17.09 -12.69 -5.76
CA ASP A 77 17.11 -14.15 -5.92
C ASP A 77 17.40 -14.90 -4.60
N ARG A 78 17.76 -14.20 -3.52
CA ARG A 78 18.18 -14.82 -2.26
C ARG A 78 17.07 -14.84 -1.22
N MET A 79 16.68 -16.05 -0.80
CA MET A 79 15.80 -16.27 0.35
C MET A 79 16.43 -17.28 1.34
N PRO A 80 16.91 -16.85 2.52
CA PRO A 80 16.99 -15.46 3.02
C PRO A 80 18.16 -14.66 2.40
N GLY A 81 18.07 -13.33 2.42
CA GLY A 81 19.17 -12.44 2.03
C GLY A 81 18.79 -11.24 1.17
N ALA A 82 17.58 -11.23 0.60
CA ALA A 82 17.03 -10.06 -0.07
C ALA A 82 16.95 -8.85 0.89
N ARG A 83 17.33 -7.67 0.41
CA ARG A 83 17.30 -6.41 1.18
C ARG A 83 16.51 -5.35 0.40
N TRP A 84 15.43 -4.87 0.99
CA TRP A 84 14.62 -3.78 0.46
C TRP A 84 15.13 -2.44 0.96
N PHE A 85 15.23 -1.45 0.07
CA PHE A 85 15.70 -0.10 0.35
C PHE A 85 16.92 -0.07 1.28
N PRO A 86 18.04 -0.72 0.89
CA PRO A 86 19.19 -0.97 1.77
C PRO A 86 19.87 0.31 2.30
N GLU A 87 19.61 1.43 1.63
CA GLU A 87 20.15 2.76 1.92
C GLU A 87 19.15 3.63 2.71
N ALA A 88 17.89 3.20 2.82
CA ALA A 88 16.85 4.02 3.42
C ALA A 88 17.11 4.27 4.90
N ARG A 89 16.98 5.54 5.28
CA ARG A 89 16.98 6.02 6.66
C ARG A 89 15.67 6.73 6.93
N LEU A 90 14.80 6.07 7.69
CA LEU A 90 13.50 6.60 8.09
C LEU A 90 13.26 6.39 9.58
N ASN A 91 12.29 7.13 10.12
CA ASN A 91 11.74 6.87 11.45
C ASN A 91 10.29 6.37 11.31
N PHE A 92 10.02 5.20 11.89
CA PHE A 92 8.69 4.60 11.80
C PHE A 92 7.62 5.41 12.53
N ALA A 93 7.95 5.93 13.73
CA ALA A 93 7.03 6.75 14.50
C ALA A 93 6.76 8.11 13.84
N GLU A 94 7.74 8.69 13.13
CA GLU A 94 7.54 9.91 12.33
C GLU A 94 6.47 9.69 11.25
N ASN A 95 6.53 8.56 10.53
CA ASN A 95 5.53 8.22 9.52
C ASN A 95 4.14 8.01 10.13
N LEU A 96 4.05 7.28 11.24
CA LEU A 96 2.78 7.02 11.91
C LEU A 96 2.17 8.26 12.57
N LEU A 97 3.01 9.14 13.14
CA LEU A 97 2.61 10.33 13.88
C LEU A 97 2.95 11.60 13.09
N ARG A 98 2.80 11.60 11.77
CA ARG A 98 3.19 12.74 10.91
C ARG A 98 2.29 13.96 11.02
N PHE A 99 1.10 13.80 11.59
CA PHE A 99 0.15 14.89 11.80
C PHE A 99 0.32 15.52 13.18
N ARG A 100 -0.06 16.79 13.31
CA ARG A 100 0.05 17.61 14.54
C ARG A 100 -1.20 18.49 14.67
N ASP A 101 -2.36 17.87 14.52
CA ASP A 101 -3.66 18.54 14.48
C ASP A 101 -4.72 17.76 15.24
N ASP A 102 -5.92 18.34 15.35
CA ASP A 102 -7.00 17.81 16.17
C ASP A 102 -7.70 16.56 15.59
N ARG A 103 -7.14 15.94 14.53
CA ARG A 103 -7.68 14.66 14.01
C ARG A 103 -7.46 13.56 15.04
N THR A 104 -8.46 12.69 15.18
CA THR A 104 -8.36 11.52 16.05
C THR A 104 -7.32 10.53 15.52
N ALA A 105 -6.32 10.21 16.35
CA ALA A 105 -5.28 9.21 16.08
C ALA A 105 -5.64 7.84 16.66
N VAL A 106 -6.16 7.82 17.89
CA VAL A 106 -6.46 6.59 18.63
C VAL A 106 -7.86 6.66 19.23
N VAL A 107 -8.65 5.61 19.04
CA VAL A 107 -9.91 5.40 19.76
C VAL A 107 -9.72 4.20 20.69
N SER A 108 -9.70 4.44 22.00
CA SER A 108 -9.65 3.41 23.02
C SER A 108 -11.06 3.05 23.46
N LEU A 109 -11.37 1.76 23.47
CA LEU A 109 -12.60 1.16 23.98
C LEU A 109 -12.22 0.21 25.10
N ARG A 110 -12.75 0.45 26.30
CA ARG A 110 -12.46 -0.35 27.50
C ARG A 110 -13.58 -1.37 27.74
N GLU A 111 -13.29 -2.40 28.54
CA GLU A 111 -14.25 -3.46 28.87
C GLU A 111 -15.48 -2.95 29.64
N ASP A 112 -15.34 -1.81 30.35
CA ASP A 112 -16.45 -1.11 31.01
C ASP A 112 -17.31 -0.28 30.05
N GLY A 113 -17.04 -0.34 28.74
CA GLY A 113 -17.73 0.41 27.70
C GLY A 113 -17.26 1.85 27.56
N GLN A 114 -16.28 2.31 28.35
CA GLN A 114 -15.76 3.66 28.23
C GLN A 114 -15.00 3.83 26.90
N ARG A 115 -15.32 4.92 26.19
CA ARG A 115 -14.66 5.32 24.95
C ARG A 115 -13.87 6.61 25.16
N VAL A 116 -12.59 6.58 24.80
CA VAL A 116 -11.69 7.75 24.84
C VAL A 116 -11.01 7.91 23.48
N SER A 117 -10.88 9.15 23.00
CA SER A 117 -10.15 9.47 21.78
C SER A 117 -8.92 10.34 22.08
N LEU A 118 -7.81 10.05 21.43
CA LEU A 118 -6.59 10.87 21.44
C LEU A 118 -6.38 11.44 20.04
N THR A 119 -5.98 12.72 19.96
CA THR A 119 -5.64 13.38 18.69
C THR A 119 -4.16 13.21 18.34
N PHE A 120 -3.77 13.59 17.12
CA PHE A 120 -2.38 13.59 16.65
C PHE A 120 -1.52 14.70 17.26
#